data_AF-A0A1F5CTR1-F1
#
_entry.id   AF-A0A1F5CTR1-F1
#
_cell.length_a   1.000
_cell.length_b   1.000
_cell.length_c   1.000
_cell.angle_alpha   90.00
_cell.angle_beta   90.00
_cell.angle_gamma   90.00
#
_symmetry.space_group_name_H-M   'P 1'
#
loop_
_entity.id
_entity.type
_entity.pdbx_description
1 polymer ?
#
loop_
_entity_poly.entity_id
_entity_poly.type
_entity_poly.pdbx_seq_one_letter_code
_entity_poly.pdbx_strand_id
1 'polypeptide(L)'
;MATKLTNRAFLNKIFWDTREDPRDYLLAFVHRGDLMDRRIIPLERIKHLEPSGFIYEGDEGETFIPYHRIIEVKDIRDGKVVWFSRRTQTKR
;
A
#
# COMPACT_ATOMS: atom_id res chain seq x y z
N MET A 1 -23.32 9.05 0.01
CA MET A 1 -22.77 7.74 0.41
C MET A 1 -21.31 7.70 -0.01
N ALA A 2 -20.34 7.73 0.91
CA ALA A 2 -18.93 7.68 0.55
C ALA A 2 -18.58 6.24 0.13
N THR A 3 -18.41 6.01 -1.17
CA THR A 3 -17.98 4.73 -1.72
C THR A 3 -16.59 4.40 -1.17
N LYS A 4 -16.47 3.38 -0.32
CA LYS A 4 -15.15 2.90 0.17
C LYS A 4 -14.35 2.43 -1.05
N LEU A 5 -13.29 3.17 -1.39
CA LEU A 5 -12.40 2.85 -2.51
C LEU A 5 -11.75 1.46 -2.31
N THR A 6 -11.56 0.73 -3.41
CA THR A 6 -10.74 -0.49 -3.42
C THR A 6 -9.26 -0.13 -3.23
N ASN A 7 -8.41 -1.07 -2.81
CA ASN A 7 -6.96 -0.87 -2.69
C ASN A 7 -6.34 -0.29 -3.97
N ARG A 8 -6.67 -0.88 -5.13
CA ARG A 8 -6.20 -0.40 -6.43
C ARG A 8 -6.68 1.03 -6.70
N ALA A 9 -7.95 1.34 -6.46
CA ALA A 9 -8.48 2.69 -6.70
C ALA A 9 -7.84 3.72 -5.77
N PHE A 10 -7.56 3.34 -4.53
CA PHE A 10 -6.90 4.19 -3.55
C PHE A 10 -5.45 4.49 -3.93
N LEU A 11 -4.66 3.48 -4.31
CA LEU A 11 -3.29 3.69 -4.78
C LEU A 11 -3.26 4.52 -6.07
N ASN A 12 -4.15 4.24 -7.04
CA ASN A 12 -4.22 5.08 -8.24
C ASN A 12 -4.54 6.54 -7.89
N LYS A 13 -5.43 6.79 -6.93
CA LYS A 13 -5.68 8.17 -6.49
C LYS A 13 -4.38 8.85 -6.02
N ILE A 14 -3.58 8.19 -5.19
CA ILE A 14 -2.33 8.79 -4.69
C ILE A 14 -1.32 9.06 -5.81
N PHE A 15 -1.18 8.14 -6.78
CA PHE A 15 -0.17 8.27 -7.84
C PHE A 15 -0.57 9.23 -8.96
N TRP A 16 -1.86 9.45 -9.18
CA TRP A 16 -2.36 10.23 -10.33
C TRP A 16 -3.06 11.54 -9.94
N ASP A 17 -3.41 11.76 -8.67
CA ASP A 17 -3.98 13.03 -8.19
C ASP A 17 -2.85 14.00 -7.82
N THR A 18 -2.77 15.14 -8.50
CA THR A 18 -1.70 16.13 -8.28
C THR A 18 -1.71 16.78 -6.89
N ARG A 19 -2.79 16.59 -6.12
CA ARG A 19 -2.90 17.07 -4.73
C ARG A 19 -2.30 16.08 -3.71
N GLU A 20 -1.96 14.88 -4.16
CA GLU A 20 -1.39 13.83 -3.33
C GLU A 20 0.09 13.65 -3.70
N ASP A 21 0.92 13.33 -2.70
CA ASP A 21 2.32 13.01 -2.89
C ASP A 21 2.60 11.61 -2.34
N PRO A 22 3.05 10.63 -3.14
CA PRO A 22 3.40 9.30 -2.65
C PRO A 22 4.40 9.28 -1.48
N ARG A 23 5.19 10.34 -1.30
CA ARG A 23 6.14 10.48 -0.18
C ARG A 23 5.46 10.69 1.16
N ASP A 24 4.23 11.19 1.15
CA ASP A 24 3.41 11.43 2.34
C ASP A 24 2.75 10.15 2.88
N TYR A 25 3.03 8.99 2.29
CA TYR A 25 2.31 7.75 2.56
C TYR A 25 3.23 6.56 2.82
N LEU A 26 2.85 5.77 3.82
CA LEU A 26 3.43 4.45 4.09
C LEU A 26 2.43 3.36 3.72
N LEU A 27 2.92 2.34 3.01
CA LEU A 27 2.19 1.14 2.65
C LEU A 27 2.68 -0.03 3.49
N ALA A 28 1.76 -0.68 4.20
CA ALA A 28 2.05 -1.95 4.86
C ALA A 28 1.43 -3.12 4.07
N PHE A 29 2.19 -4.18 3.86
CA PHE A 29 1.75 -5.36 3.12
C PHE A 29 2.42 -6.64 3.62
N VAL A 30 1.85 -7.78 3.24
CA VAL A 30 2.40 -9.10 3.54
C VAL A 30 3.48 -9.48 2.52
N HIS A 31 4.70 -9.74 2.98
CA HIS A 31 5.81 -10.26 2.18
C HIS A 31 6.23 -11.62 2.74
N ARG A 32 6.20 -12.68 1.92
CA ARG A 32 6.56 -14.03 2.39
C ARG A 32 8.08 -14.12 2.58
N GLY A 33 8.53 -14.62 3.73
CA GLY A 33 9.95 -14.83 4.04
C GLY A 33 10.60 -13.72 4.89
N ASP A 34 9.84 -12.71 5.31
CA ASP A 34 10.33 -11.62 6.15
C ASP A 34 9.97 -11.84 7.64
N LEU A 35 10.74 -11.28 8.57
CA LEU A 35 10.46 -11.40 10.01
C LEU A 35 9.07 -10.81 10.30
N MET A 36 8.13 -11.64 10.76
CA MET A 36 6.71 -11.30 11.00
C MET A 36 5.81 -11.14 9.77
N ASP A 37 6.24 -11.58 8.58
CA ASP A 37 5.43 -11.58 7.33
C ASP A 37 4.87 -10.19 6.95
N ARG A 38 5.40 -9.09 7.51
CA ARG A 38 4.89 -7.72 7.30
C ARG A 38 6.04 -6.79 6.94
N ARG A 39 5.89 -6.09 5.81
CA ARG A 39 6.81 -5.04 5.38
C ARG A 39 6.08 -3.70 5.28
N ILE A 40 6.79 -2.62 5.62
CA ILE A 40 6.31 -1.24 5.49
C ILE A 40 7.29 -0.49 4.58
N ILE A 41 6.76 0.14 3.52
CA ILE A 41 7.56 0.95 2.59
C ILE A 41 6.89 2.31 2.37
N PRO A 42 7.66 3.37 2.07
CA PRO A 42 7.12 4.58 1.45
C PRO A 42 6.46 4.25 0.10
N LEU A 43 5.32 4.87 -0.22
CA LEU A 43 4.67 4.62 -1.52
C LEU A 43 5.56 5.03 -2.69
N GLU A 44 6.41 6.04 -2.55
CA GLU A 44 7.40 6.42 -3.58
C GLU A 44 8.32 5.27 -4.05
N ARG A 45 8.47 4.19 -3.27
CA ARG A 45 9.25 3.01 -3.69
C ARG A 45 8.54 2.14 -4.72
N ILE A 46 7.25 2.34 -4.96
CA ILE A 46 6.52 1.65 -6.03
C ILE A 46 6.94 2.25 -7.38
N LYS A 47 7.46 1.39 -8.26
CA LYS A 47 7.85 1.75 -9.62
C LYS A 47 6.66 1.69 -10.58
N HIS A 48 5.86 0.63 -10.46
CA HIS A 48 4.76 0.36 -11.38
C HIS A 48 3.51 -0.10 -10.64
N LEU A 49 2.36 0.47 -11.02
CA LEU A 49 1.04 -0.01 -10.63
C LEU A 49 0.50 -0.91 -11.73
N GLU A 50 0.31 -2.19 -11.41
CA GLU A 50 -0.22 -3.20 -12.32
C GLU A 50 -1.73 -3.41 -12.09
N PRO A 51 -2.45 -4.05 -13.03
CA PRO A 51 -3.88 -4.34 -12.85
C PRO A 51 -4.20 -5.20 -11.62
N SER A 52 -3.28 -6.10 -11.22
CA SER A 52 -3.47 -7.09 -10.15
C SER A 52 -2.59 -6.86 -8.91
N GLY A 53 -1.66 -5.90 -8.96
CA GLY A 53 -0.71 -5.63 -7.89
C GLY A 53 0.17 -4.42 -8.19
N PHE A 54 1.32 -4.35 -7.55
CA PHE A 54 2.31 -3.31 -7.79
C PHE A 54 3.72 -3.90 -7.76
N ILE A 55 4.65 -3.23 -8.40
CA ILE A 55 6.08 -3.56 -8.38
C ILE A 55 6.79 -2.49 -7.58
N TYR A 56 7.56 -2.89 -6.56
CA TYR A 56 8.39 -1.96 -5.79
C TYR A 56 9.85 -2.38 -5.86
N GLU A 57 10.74 -1.40 -5.70
CA GLU A 57 12.18 -1.62 -5.58
C GLU A 57 12.54 -1.89 -4.11
N GLY A 58 12.90 -3.14 -3.82
CA GLY A 58 13.37 -3.59 -2.51
C GLY A 58 14.87 -3.85 -2.49
N ASP A 59 15.37 -4.31 -1.35
CA ASP A 59 16.81 -4.56 -1.13
C ASP A 59 17.35 -5.69 -2.03
N GLU A 60 16.48 -6.62 -2.43
CA GLU A 60 16.78 -7.76 -3.31
C GLU A 60 16.44 -7.49 -4.78
N GLY A 61 16.02 -6.25 -5.11
CA GLY A 61 15.59 -5.85 -6.44
C GLY A 61 14.08 -5.63 -6.56
N GLU A 62 13.57 -5.67 -7.80
CA GLU A 62 12.15 -5.44 -8.09
C GLU A 62 11.29 -6.63 -7.66
N THR A 63 10.24 -6.35 -6.89
CA THR A 63 9.34 -7.37 -6.37
C THR A 63 7.89 -7.04 -6.69
N PHE A 64 7.17 -8.01 -7.26
CA PHE A 64 5.74 -7.92 -7.50
C PHE A 64 4.91 -8.32 -6.27
N ILE A 65 4.03 -7.43 -5.84
CA ILE A 65 3.13 -7.63 -4.69
C ILE A 65 1.67 -7.54 -5.14
N PRO A 66 0.87 -8.61 -5.01
CA PRO A 66 -0.55 -8.58 -5.27
C PRO A 66 -1.30 -7.63 -4.33
N TYR A 67 -2.29 -6.90 -4.84
CA TYR A 67 -3.06 -5.93 -4.03
C TYR A 67 -3.77 -6.56 -2.82
N HIS A 68 -4.14 -7.84 -2.89
CA HIS A 68 -4.78 -8.54 -1.78
C HIS A 68 -3.87 -8.74 -0.56
N ARG A 69 -2.56 -8.49 -0.70
CA ARG A 69 -1.58 -8.54 0.39
C ARG A 69 -1.43 -7.20 1.12
N ILE A 70 -2.02 -6.12 0.60
CA ILE A 70 -1.98 -4.82 1.27
C ILE A 70 -2.82 -4.89 2.55
N ILE A 71 -2.21 -4.43 3.64
CA ILE A 71 -2.82 -4.36 4.97
C ILE A 71 -3.40 -2.97 5.19
N GLU A 72 -2.58 -1.93 5.04
CA GLU A 72 -2.98 -0.55 5.29
C GLU A 72 -2.14 0.46 4.52
N VAL A 73 -2.71 1.66 4.33
CA VAL A 73 -2.00 2.86 3.90
C VAL A 73 -2.17 3.93 4.97
N LYS A 74 -1.06 4.50 5.41
CA LYS A 74 -0.99 5.52 6.44
C LYS A 74 -0.47 6.82 5.84
N ASP A 75 -1.19 7.91 6.09
CA ASP A 75 -0.70 9.27 5.84
C ASP A 75 0.23 9.66 6.99
N ILE A 76 1.48 10.02 6.67
CA ILE A 76 2.48 10.37 7.68
C ILE A 76 2.40 11.83 8.12
N ARG A 77 1.71 12.69 7.36
CA ARG A 77 1.56 14.13 7.69
C ARG A 77 0.77 14.31 8.97
N ASP A 78 -0.31 13.53 9.12
CA ASP A 78 -1.18 13.55 10.29
C ASP A 78 -1.21 12.22 11.07
N GLY A 79 -0.47 11.22 10.61
CA GLY A 79 -0.35 9.92 11.24
C GLY A 79 -1.59 9.04 11.10
N LYS A 80 -2.55 9.38 10.23
CA LYS A 80 -3.83 8.66 10.12
C LYS A 80 -3.76 7.51 9.12
N VAL A 81 -4.47 6.42 9.45
CA VAL A 81 -4.73 5.34 8.49
C VAL A 81 -5.83 5.80 7.54
N VAL A 82 -5.46 6.03 6.28
CA VAL A 82 -6.33 6.52 5.21
C VAL A 82 -6.99 5.40 4.42
N TRP A 83 -6.40 4.21 4.45
CA TRP A 83 -6.99 3.00 3.87
C TRP A 83 -6.57 1.77 4.67
N PHE A 84 -7.50 0.82 4.87
CA PHE A 84 -7.22 -0.44 5.56
C PHE A 84 -7.98 -1.60 4.91
N SER A 85 -7.33 -2.75 4.81
CA SER A 85 -7.91 -3.98 4.26
C SER A 85 -8.86 -4.61 5.26
N ARG A 86 -10.10 -4.88 4.84
CA ARG A 86 -11.10 -5.53 5.72
C ARG A 86 -10.76 -6.98 6.07
N ARG A 87 -9.90 -7.65 5.28
CA ARG A 87 -9.55 -9.07 5.49
C ARG A 87 -8.62 -9.29 6.67
N THR A 88 -7.75 -8.33 6.96
CA THR A 88 -6.81 -8.38 8.08
C THR A 88 -7.47 -8.13 9.44
N GLN A 89 -8.80 -7.95 9.49
CA GLN A 89 -9.57 -7.77 10.73
C GLN A 89 -9.76 -9.08 11.54
N THR A 90 -9.04 -10.14 11.19
CA THR A 90 -9.15 -11.43 11.89
C THR A 90 -8.12 -11.50 13.02
N LYS A 91 -8.64 -11.49 14.25
CA LYS A 91 -8.01 -11.73 15.57
C LYS A 91 -7.32 -10.53 16.24
N ARG A 92 -8.11 -9.76 16.99
CA ARG A 92 -7.78 -9.43 18.38
C ARG A 92 -8.58 -10.35 19.29
#